data_AF-A0A4Q6A565-F1
#
_entry.id   AF-A0A4Q6A565-F1
#
_cell.length_a   1.000
_cell.length_b   1.000
_cell.length_c   1.000
_cell.angle_alpha   90.00
_cell.angle_beta   90.00
_cell.angle_gamma   90.00
#
_symmetry.space_group_name_H-M   'P 1'
#
loop_
_entity.id
_entity.type
_entity.pdbx_description
1 polymer ?
#
loop_
_entity_poly.entity_id
_entity_poly.type
_entity_poly.pdbx_seq_one_letter_code
_entity_poly.pdbx_strand_id
1 'polypeptide(L)' 'METFTLAVSTGKEEHIFEIADYLRHDGVRCKFKIYQVGELVASFEPDANGHLHICQNPGEIDKEVLHLLADEIESHHIHE' A
#
# COMPACT_ATOMS: atom_id res chain seq x y z
N MET A 1 -9.41 11.80 -1.83
CA MET A 1 -8.16 11.26 -1.28
C MET A 1 -8.56 10.53 -0.03
N GLU A 2 -8.64 9.22 -0.14
CA GLU A 2 -8.94 8.36 1.00
C GLU A 2 -7.62 7.84 1.54
N THR A 3 -7.42 7.98 2.83
CA THR A 3 -6.22 7.52 3.51
C THR A 3 -6.66 6.67 4.68
N PHE A 4 -6.09 5.48 4.80
CA PHE A 4 -6.36 4.58 5.91
C PHE A 4 -5.06 4.03 6.47
N THR A 5 -5.04 3.78 7.76
CA THR A 5 -3.87 3.23 8.45
C THR A 5 -4.06 1.74 8.67
N LEU A 6 -3.09 0.93 8.24
CA LEU A 6 -2.98 -0.49 8.56
C LEU A 6 -1.93 -0.69 9.64
N ALA A 7 -2.31 -1.37 10.72
CA ALA A 7 -1.38 -1.79 11.75
C ALA A 7 -1.01 -3.26 11.51
N VAL A 8 0.22 -3.48 11.02
CA VAL A 8 0.74 -4.83 10.77
C VAL A 8 1.63 -5.22 11.95
N SER A 9 1.27 -6.30 12.63
CA SER A 9 2.08 -6.84 13.73
C SER A 9 3.07 -7.88 13.19
N THR A 10 4.35 -7.51 13.06
CA THR A 10 5.40 -8.48 12.69
C THR A 10 6.11 -8.97 13.95
N GLY A 11 5.68 -10.11 14.47
CA GLY A 11 6.28 -10.73 15.65
C GLY A 11 6.01 -9.98 16.95
N LYS A 12 6.89 -9.07 17.35
CA LYS A 12 6.82 -8.30 18.62
C LYS A 12 6.65 -6.79 18.42
N GLU A 13 6.72 -6.31 17.18
CA GLU A 13 6.64 -4.90 16.85
C GLU A 13 5.41 -4.66 15.99
N GLU A 14 4.59 -3.68 16.40
CA GLU A 14 3.45 -3.21 15.64
C GLU A 14 3.94 -2.09 14.71
N HIS A 15 3.89 -2.34 13.42
CA HIS A 15 4.25 -1.37 12.40
C HIS A 15 2.96 -0.74 11.85
N ILE A 16 2.80 0.55 12.12
CA ILE A 16 1.69 1.33 11.58
C ILE A 16 2.13 1.86 10.21
N PHE A 17 1.38 1.45 9.20
CA PHE A 17 1.50 1.89 7.83
C PHE A 17 0.31 2.77 7.47
N GLU A 18 0.56 3.90 6.82
CA GLU A 18 -0.47 4.80 6.32
C GLU A 18 -0.56 4.65 4.81
N ILE A 19 -1.71 4.20 4.33
CA ILE A 19 -1.99 3.97 2.92
C ILE A 19 -2.79 5.16 2.43
N ALA A 20 -2.26 5.88 1.45
CA ALA A 20 -2.94 6.95 0.76
C ALA A 20 -3.36 6.52 -0.65
N ASP A 21 -4.67 6.45 -0.87
CA ASP A 21 -5.28 6.26 -2.19
C ASP A 21 -5.42 7.62 -2.89
N TYR A 22 -4.65 7.76 -3.96
CA TYR A 22 -4.76 8.86 -4.89
C TYR A 22 -5.67 8.43 -6.05
N LEU A 23 -6.98 8.61 -5.87
CA LEU A 23 -7.99 8.51 -6.92
C LEU A 23 -7.63 9.36 -8.15
N ARG A 24 -7.05 8.69 -9.15
CA ARG A 24 -7.19 8.90 -10.60
C ARG A 24 -7.42 10.36 -11.03
N HIS A 25 -6.45 11.20 -10.75
CA HIS A 25 -6.18 12.37 -11.58
C HIS A 25 -4.74 12.21 -12.09
N ASP A 26 -4.57 12.26 -13.41
CA ASP A 26 -3.28 12.47 -14.07
C ASP A 26 -2.27 11.32 -14.11
N GLY A 27 -2.60 10.20 -14.75
CA GLY A 27 -1.60 9.32 -15.40
C GLY A 27 -0.47 8.76 -14.52
N VAL A 28 -0.59 8.89 -13.20
CA VAL A 28 0.38 8.39 -12.22
C VAL A 28 0.14 6.91 -12.08
N ARG A 29 1.13 6.10 -12.45
CA ARG A 29 1.06 4.65 -12.38
C ARG A 29 0.84 4.18 -10.94
N CYS A 30 1.55 4.76 -9.96
CA CYS A 30 1.35 4.44 -8.55
C CYS A 30 0.11 5.13 -7.93
N LYS A 31 -0.95 4.36 -7.66
CA LYS A 31 -2.21 4.85 -7.06
C LYS A 31 -2.17 4.87 -5.53
N PHE A 32 -1.56 3.86 -4.92
CA PHE A 32 -1.48 3.71 -3.47
C PHE A 32 -0.07 4.04 -3.01
N LYS A 33 0.04 4.85 -1.97
CA LYS A 33 1.33 5.17 -1.34
C LYS A 33 1.30 4.71 0.10
N ILE A 34 2.33 3.99 0.51
CA ILE A 34 2.49 3.46 1.86
C ILE A 34 3.55 4.28 2.56
N TYR A 35 3.15 4.86 3.67
CA TYR A 35 4.02 5.63 4.56
C TYR A 35 4.20 4.87 5.86
N GLN A 36 5.41 4.87 6.40
CA GLN A 36 5.71 4.33 7.72
C GLN A 36 6.40 5.43 8.52
N VAL A 37 5.83 5.80 9.67
CA VAL A 37 6.35 6.92 10.50
C VAL A 37 6.50 8.24 9.70
N GLY A 38 5.66 8.45 8.68
CA GLY A 38 5.69 9.62 7.81
C GLY A 38 6.67 9.55 6.62
N GLU A 39 7.43 8.46 6.47
CA GLU A 39 8.32 8.23 5.32
C GLU A 39 7.68 7.29 4.30
N LEU A 40 7.77 7.62 3.01
CA LEU A 40 7.27 6.75 1.95
C LEU A 40 8.16 5.51 1.86
N VAL A 41 7.63 4.37 2.29
CA VAL A 41 8.37 3.09 2.27
C VAL A 41 8.06 2.28 1.03
N ALA A 42 6.84 2.36 0.51
CA ALA A 42 6.42 1.62 -0.66
C ALA A 42 5.22 2.26 -1.36
N SER A 43 4.88 1.79 -2.56
CA SER A 43 3.74 2.27 -3.34
C SER A 43 3.22 1.15 -4.23
N PHE A 44 1.90 1.07 -4.40
CA PHE A 44 1.24 0.13 -5.30
C PHE A 44 0.53 0.82 -6.47
N GLU A 45 0.43 0.10 -7.57
CA GLU A 45 -0.33 0.46 -8.76
C GLU A 45 -1.35 -0.64 -9.10
N PRO A 46 -2.61 -0.28 -9.40
CA PRO A 46 -3.54 -1.22 -9.99
C PRO A 46 -3.13 -1.49 -11.44
N ASP A 47 -2.94 -2.75 -11.79
CA ASP A 47 -2.74 -3.19 -13.17
C ASP A 47 -4.05 -3.08 -13.98
N ALA A 48 -3.99 -3.27 -15.29
CA ALA A 48 -5.14 -3.28 -16.19
C ALA A 48 -6.24 -4.28 -15.78
N ASN A 49 -5.88 -5.35 -15.07
CA ASN A 49 -6.82 -6.32 -14.51
C ASN A 49 -7.40 -5.91 -13.14
N GLY A 50 -7.00 -4.77 -12.57
CA GLY A 50 -7.45 -4.29 -11.26
C GLY A 50 -6.68 -4.87 -10.07
N HIS A 51 -5.62 -5.65 -10.30
CA HIS A 51 -4.77 -6.21 -9.24
C HIS A 51 -3.74 -5.19 -8.76
N LEU A 52 -3.47 -5.14 -7.46
CA LEU A 52 -2.43 -4.26 -6.91
C LEU A 52 -1.03 -4.85 -7.09
N HIS A 53 -0.17 -4.12 -7.80
CA HIS A 53 1.23 -4.44 -8.03
C HIS A 53 2.15 -3.43 -7.35
N ILE A 54 3.33 -3.88 -6.93
CA ILE A 54 4.34 -3.00 -6.33
C ILE A 54 4.88 -2.04 -7.41
N CYS A 55 4.63 -0.75 -7.23
CA CYS A 55 5.09 0.31 -8.12
C CYS A 55 6.50 0.78 -7.73
N GLN A 56 6.70 1.09 -6.43
CA GLN A 56 7.97 1.55 -5.87
C GLN A 56 8.18 0.96 -4.48
N ASN A 57 9.43 0.61 -4.16
CA ASN A 57 9.84 0.11 -2.84
C ASN A 57 11.14 0.78 -2.37
N PRO A 58 11.12 2.10 -2.12
CA PRO A 58 12.31 2.83 -1.64
C PRO A 58 12.72 2.41 -0.22
N GLY A 59 11.79 1.91 0.59
CA GLY A 59 12.06 1.44 1.95
C GLY A 59 12.68 0.05 2.02
N GLU A 60 12.99 -0.57 0.87
CA GLU A 60 13.51 -1.94 0.78
C GLU A 60 12.68 -2.95 1.61
N ILE A 61 11.36 -2.72 1.65
CA ILE A 61 10.42 -3.58 2.36
C ILE A 61 10.44 -4.96 1.74
N ASP A 62 10.43 -5.98 2.60
CA ASP A 62 10.50 -7.36 2.16
C ASP A 62 9.30 -7.71 1.27
N LYS A 63 9.53 -8.57 0.28
CA LYS A 63 8.49 -8.89 -0.72
C LYS A 63 7.28 -9.55 -0.08
N GLU A 64 7.48 -10.32 0.99
CA GLU A 64 6.39 -10.94 1.74
C GLU A 64 5.50 -9.88 2.42
N VAL A 65 6.10 -8.85 3.01
CA VAL A 65 5.37 -7.73 3.64
C VAL A 65 4.64 -6.91 2.58
N LEU A 66 5.26 -6.66 1.44
CA LEU A 66 4.59 -5.99 0.31
C LEU A 66 3.38 -6.79 -0.20
N HIS A 67 3.50 -8.12 -0.25
CA HIS A 67 2.37 -8.97 -0.65
C HIS A 67 1.24 -8.92 0.37
N LEU A 68 1.58 -8.99 1.66
CA LEU A 68 0.61 -8.83 2.76
C LEU A 68 -0.11 -7.48 2.69
N LEU A 69 0.64 -6.39 2.50
CA LEU A 69 0.06 -5.06 2.37
C LEU A 69 -0.87 -4.97 1.16
N ALA A 70 -0.49 -5.54 0.01
CA ALA A 70 -1.37 -5.57 -1.16
C ALA A 70 -2.66 -6.34 -0.88
N ASP A 71 -2.56 -7.54 -0.31
CA ASP A 71 -3.71 -8.40 0.03
C ASP A 71 -4.65 -7.72 1.03
N GLU A 72 -4.09 -7.04 2.03
CA GLU A 72 -4.84 -6.33 3.07
C GLU A 72 -5.55 -5.08 2.53
N ILE A 73 -4.89 -4.34 1.62
CA ILE A 73 -5.49 -3.22 0.88
C ILE A 73 -6.62 -3.73 -0.04
N GLU A 74 -6.40 -4.82 -0.79
CA GLU A 74 -7.40 -5.42 -1.66
C GLU A 74 -8.60 -5.93 -0.84
N SER A 75 -8.36 -6.60 0.28
CA SER A 75 -9.40 -7.08 1.21
C SER A 75 -10.24 -5.94 1.78
N HIS A 76 -9.61 -4.80 2.08
CA HIS A 76 -10.31 -3.58 2.49
C HIS A 76 -11.14 -2.95 1.36
N HIS A 77 -10.66 -3.00 0.12
CA HIS A 77 -11.34 -2.42 -1.05
C HIS A 77 -12.40 -3.33 -1.69
N ILE A 78 -12.39 -4.65 -1.46
CA ILE A 78 -13.36 -5.62 -2.02
C ILE A 78 -14.76 -5.48 -1.37
N HIS A 79 -14.90 -4.73 -0.28
CA HIS A 79 -16.17 -4.59 0.46
C HIS A 79 -17.07 -3.41 0.02
N GLU A 80 -16.87 -2.82 -1.17
CA GLU A 80 -17.83 -1.87 -1.76
C GLU A 80 -18.73 -2.47 -2.85
#